data_AF-A0A2W7MZ82-F1
#
_entry.id   AF-A0A2W7MZ82-F1
#
_cell.length_a   1.000
_cell.length_b   1.000
_cell.length_c   1.000
_cell.angle_alpha   90.00
_cell.angle_beta   90.00
_cell.angle_gamma   90.00
#
_symmetry.space_group_name_H-M   'P 1'
#
loop_
_entity.id
_entity.type
_entity.pdbx_description
1 polymer ?
#
loop_
_entity_poly.entity_id
_entity_poly.type
_entity_poly.pdbx_seq_one_letter_code
_entity_poly.pdbx_strand_id
1 'polypeptide(L)' 'MDRFPEDGGMNTKLHAITDSIGRPIRFFITAGQVSDYTGARALVGSLPAADWLL' A
#
# COMPACT_ATOMS: atom_id res chain seq x y z
N MET A 1 29.62 11.85 12.15
CA MET A 1 28.81 11.44 10.98
C MET A 1 27.72 10.59 11.58
N ASP A 2 26.71 11.25 12.11
CA ASP A 2 25.76 10.60 13.01
C ASP A 2 24.74 9.90 12.13
N ARG A 3 24.68 8.57 12.26
CA ARG A 3 23.61 7.78 11.67
C ARG A 3 22.30 8.29 12.29
N PHE A 4 21.39 8.78 11.45
CA PHE A 4 20.03 9.07 11.89
C PHE A 4 19.44 7.80 12.53
N PRO A 5 18.80 7.89 13.71
CA PRO A 5 18.13 6.74 14.30
C PRO A 5 17.06 6.24 13.32
N GLU A 6 17.03 4.93 13.06
CA GLU A 6 15.97 4.31 12.24
C GLU A 6 14.60 4.35 12.93
N ASP A 7 14.55 4.87 14.17
CA ASP A 7 13.38 4.90 15.02
C ASP A 7 12.65 6.25 14.94
N GLY A 8 11.54 6.27 14.19
CA GLY A 8 10.37 7.04 14.63
C GLY A 8 9.90 8.23 13.79
N GLY A 9 10.28 8.34 12.52
CA GLY A 9 9.52 9.17 11.59
C GLY A 9 8.10 8.60 11.42
N MET A 10 7.07 9.44 11.48
CA MET A 10 5.69 9.04 11.16
C MET A 10 5.58 8.77 9.65
N ASN A 11 6.10 7.62 9.22
CA ASN A 11 6.14 7.24 7.82
C ASN A 11 4.73 6.83 7.38
N THR A 12 4.17 7.55 6.41
CA THR A 12 2.90 7.17 5.80
C THR A 12 3.19 6.25 4.61
N LYS A 13 2.47 5.13 4.53
CA LYS A 13 2.55 4.22 3.38
C LYS A 13 1.31 4.37 2.51
N LEU A 14 1.51 4.38 1.20
CA LEU A 14 0.46 4.43 0.19
C LEU A 14 0.41 3.10 -0.55
N HIS A 15 -0.71 2.41 -0.44
CA HIS A 15 -1.00 1.20 -1.20
C HIS A 15 -1.97 1.54 -2.32
N ALA A 16 -1.72 1.04 -3.53
CA ALA A 16 -2.56 1.30 -4.69
C ALA A 16 -2.97 0.00 -5.37
N ILE A 17 -4.23 -0.09 -5.79
CA ILE A 17 -4.68 -1.03 -6.81
C ILE A 17 -4.59 -0.31 -8.16
N THR A 18 -3.96 -0.92 -9.15
CA THR A 18 -3.88 -0.39 -10.51
C THR A 18 -4.54 -1.33 -11.51
N ASP A 19 -5.00 -0.80 -12.64
CA ASP A 19 -5.37 -1.64 -13.80
C ASP A 19 -4.12 -2.27 -14.46
N SER A 20 -4.34 -3.05 -15.52
CA SER A 20 -3.28 -3.76 -16.26
C SER A 20 -2.27 -2.85 -16.97
N ILE A 21 -2.54 -1.55 -17.08
CA ILE A 21 -1.65 -0.56 -17.70
C ILE A 21 -1.13 0.46 -16.67
N GLY A 22 -1.36 0.22 -15.37
CA GLY A 22 -0.81 1.01 -14.28
C GLY A 22 -1.65 2.22 -13.86
N ARG A 23 -2.90 2.37 -14.33
CA ARG A 23 -3.79 3.45 -13.87
C ARG A 23 -4.31 3.14 -12.46
N PRO A 24 -4.17 4.06 -11.49
CA PRO A 24 -4.69 3.82 -10.14
C PRO A 24 -6.21 3.75 -10.13
N ILE A 25 -6.75 2.67 -9.57
CA ILE A 25 -8.20 2.46 -9.36
C ILE A 25 -8.58 2.83 -7.92
N ARG A 26 -7.71 2.54 -6.95
CA ARG A 26 -7.97 2.79 -5.52
C ARG A 26 -6.67 3.00 -4.75
N PHE A 27 -6.74 3.89 -3.77
CA PHE A 27 -5.66 4.15 -2.82
C PHE A 27 -6.08 3.75 -1.40
N PHE A 28 -5.12 3.25 -0.63
CA PHE A 28 -5.26 3.00 0.80
C PHE A 28 -4.03 3.53 1.52
N ILE A 29 -4.25 4.39 2.51
CA ILE A 29 -3.19 5.05 3.25
C ILE A 29 -3.16 4.46 4.66
N THR A 30 -1.98 4.02 5.08
CA THR A 30 -1.75 3.54 6.44
C THR A 30 -0.75 4.44 7.16
N ALA A 31 -1.04 4.74 8.42
CA ALA A 31 -0.13 5.47 9.28
C ALA A 31 1.02 4.56 9.75
N GLY A 32 2.24 5.10 9.80
CA GLY A 32 3.38 4.50 10.46
C GLY A 32 3.92 3.21 9.84
N GLN A 33 4.64 2.45 10.68
CA GLN A 33 5.25 1.15 10.40
C GLN A 33 4.21 0.03 10.27
N VAL A 34 3.32 0.14 9.29
CA VAL A 34 2.47 -0.97 8.87
C VAL A 34 3.19 -1.76 7.78
N SER A 35 3.30 -3.08 7.93
CA SER A 35 3.88 -3.92 6.88
C SER A 35 3.06 -3.82 5.59
N ASP A 36 3.73 -3.82 4.44
CA ASP A 36 3.07 -3.73 3.15
C ASP A 36 2.10 -4.89 2.91
N TYR A 37 2.37 -6.07 3.49
CA TYR A 37 1.46 -7.21 3.44
C TYR A 37 0.13 -6.92 4.14
N THR A 38 0.17 -6.21 5.27
CA THR A 38 -1.04 -5.83 6.01
C THR A 38 -1.84 -4.77 5.26
N GLY A 39 -1.15 -3.76 4.69
CA GLY A 39 -1.78 -2.74 3.84
C GLY A 39 -2.39 -3.32 2.56
N ALA A 40 -1.70 -4.26 1.90
CA ALA A 40 -2.21 -4.96 0.72
C ALA A 40 -3.43 -5.84 1.05
N ARG A 41 -3.44 -6.51 2.20
CA ARG A 41 -4.58 -7.33 2.64
C ARG A 41 -5.85 -6.50 2.82
N ALA A 42 -5.74 -5.24 3.26
CA ALA A 42 -6.88 -4.34 3.38
C ALA A 42 -7.54 -4.03 2.02
N LEU A 43 -6.78 -4.11 0.93
CA LEU A 43 -7.26 -3.84 -0.43
C LEU A 43 -7.96 -5.04 -1.09
N VAL A 44 -7.69 -6.28 -0.65
CA VAL A 44 -8.21 -7.51 -1.28
C VAL A 44 -9.74 -7.55 -1.35
N GLY A 45 -10.43 -7.16 -0.27
CA GLY A 45 -11.90 -7.14 -0.23
C GLY A 45 -12.54 -6.01 -1.04
N SER A 46 -11.72 -5.13 -1.63
CA SER A 46 -12.15 -3.94 -2.37
C SER A 46 -11.83 -3.96 -3.85
N LEU A 47 -11.31 -5.10 -4.33
CA LEU A 47 -10.99 -5.31 -5.74
C LEU A 47 -12.25 -5.19 -6.60
N PRO A 48 -12.20 -4.45 -7.72
CA PRO A 48 -13.29 -4.44 -8.68
C PRO A 48 -13.49 -5.83 -9.28
N ALA A 49 -14.71 -6.11 -9.74
CA ALA A 49 -14.99 -7.35 -10.47
C ALA A 49 -14.06 -7.46 -11.68
N ALA A 50 -13.39 -8.60 -11.80
CA ALA A 50 -12.49 -8.92 -12.88
C ALA A 50 -12.73 -10.35 -13.33
N ASP A 51 -12.68 -10.59 -14.64
CA ASP A 51 -12.83 -11.93 -15.21
C ASP A 51 -11.63 -12.84 -14.85
N TRP A 52 -10.48 -12.25 -14.52
CA TRP A 52 -9.24 -12.94 -14.17
C TRP A 52 -8.29 -12.04 -13.38
N LEU A 53 -7.49 -12.65 -12.50
CA LEU A 53 -6.37 -12.03 -11.77
C LEU A 53 -5.07 -12.67 -12.28
N LEU A 54 -4.09 -11.84 -12.65
CA LEU A 54 -2.74 -12.28 -13.06
C LEU A 54 -1.84 -12.59 -11.87
#